data_AF-A0A919G7M3-F1
#
_entry.id   AF-A0A919G7M3-F1
#
_cell.length_a   1.000
_cell.length_b   1.000
_cell.length_c   1.000
_cell.angle_alpha   90.00
_cell.angle_beta   90.00
_cell.angle_gamma   90.00
#
_symmetry.space_group_name_H-M   'P 1'
#
loop_
_entity.id
_entity.type
_entity.pdbx_description
1 polymer ?
#
loop_
_entity_poly.entity_id
_entity_poly.type
_entity_poly.pdbx_seq_one_letter_code
_entity_poly.pdbx_strand_id
1 'polypeptide(L)'
;MLQEPPHLPVGRVSVALYVVTNDPTLAEALAEHCRRYAEAREWDVAVCAEDQLPEQPLDQRTGWNSVTAALSGGSASGIVTWTRSMVAATGDSWDQLAALVADRGAFLAAAALDTPDGRTHLAQ
;
A
#
# COMPACT_ATOMS: atom_id res chain seq x y z
N MET A 1 15.84 -27.06 -33.36
CA MET A 1 15.21 -26.01 -32.53
C MET A 1 15.01 -26.59 -31.15
N LEU A 2 15.79 -26.13 -30.17
CA LEU A 2 15.49 -26.39 -28.76
C LEU A 2 14.39 -25.40 -28.38
N GLN A 3 13.21 -25.89 -28.03
CA GLN A 3 12.17 -25.04 -27.46
C GLN A 3 12.58 -24.70 -26.03
N GLU A 4 12.79 -23.41 -25.76
CA GLU A 4 12.97 -22.90 -24.40
C GLU A 4 11.70 -23.19 -23.58
N PRO A 5 11.83 -23.64 -22.32
CA PRO A 5 10.67 -23.85 -21.46
C PRO A 5 9.92 -22.52 -21.26
N PRO A 6 8.59 -22.53 -21.07
CA PRO A 6 7.88 -21.30 -20.76
C PRO A 6 8.44 -20.73 -19.46
N HIS A 7 9.16 -19.63 -19.56
CA HIS A 7 9.47 -18.81 -18.40
C HIS A 7 8.11 -18.31 -17.90
N LEU A 8 7.62 -18.85 -16.78
CA LEU A 8 6.68 -18.09 -15.97
C LEU A 8 7.35 -16.72 -15.78
N PRO A 9 6.68 -15.59 -16.10
CA PRO A 9 7.28 -14.30 -15.82
C PRO A 9 7.69 -14.36 -14.36
N VAL A 10 8.97 -14.13 -14.07
CA VAL A 10 9.48 -14.08 -12.70
C VAL A 10 8.60 -13.06 -12.01
N GLY A 11 7.68 -13.54 -11.17
CA GLY A 11 6.42 -12.83 -10.91
C GLY A 11 6.71 -11.43 -10.43
N ARG A 12 6.21 -10.41 -11.15
CA ARG A 12 6.26 -9.04 -10.66
C ARG A 12 5.69 -9.05 -9.25
N VAL A 13 6.36 -8.37 -8.33
CA VAL A 13 5.89 -8.23 -6.96
C VAL A 13 4.49 -7.65 -6.99
N SER A 14 3.51 -8.41 -6.51
CA SER A 14 2.13 -7.93 -6.40
C SER A 14 1.96 -7.14 -5.10
N VAL A 15 1.33 -5.97 -5.17
CA VAL A 15 1.10 -5.08 -4.03
C VAL A 15 -0.37 -4.73 -3.88
N ALA A 16 -0.78 -4.52 -2.64
CA ALA A 16 -2.05 -3.91 -2.28
C ALA A 16 -1.86 -2.41 -2.07
N LEU A 17 -2.73 -1.57 -2.64
CA LEU A 17 -2.75 -0.14 -2.36
C LEU A 17 -3.75 0.15 -1.23
N TYR A 18 -3.34 1.03 -0.32
CA TYR A 18 -4.18 1.48 0.79
C TYR A 18 -4.18 3.00 0.92
N VAL A 19 -5.37 3.60 0.88
CA VAL A 19 -5.57 5.04 1.07
C VAL A 19 -6.66 5.27 2.11
N VAL A 20 -6.50 6.29 2.96
CA VAL A 20 -7.56 6.73 3.86
C VAL A 20 -7.69 8.25 3.81
N THR A 21 -8.89 8.74 3.51
CA THR A 21 -9.19 10.18 3.48
C THR A 21 -10.69 10.40 3.49
N ASN A 22 -11.15 11.47 4.16
CA ASN A 22 -12.56 11.85 4.17
C ASN A 22 -13.02 12.57 2.89
N ASP A 23 -12.07 12.90 2.00
CA ASP A 23 -12.35 13.54 0.71
C ASP A 23 -12.23 12.51 -0.44
N PRO A 24 -13.33 12.17 -1.13
CA PRO A 24 -13.33 11.11 -2.15
C PRO A 24 -12.57 11.50 -3.43
N THR A 25 -12.53 12.79 -3.78
CA THR A 25 -11.76 13.25 -4.94
C THR A 25 -10.26 13.13 -4.67
N LEU A 26 -9.83 13.46 -3.45
CA LEU A 26 -8.47 13.23 -3.00
C LEU A 26 -8.15 11.73 -2.93
N ALA A 27 -9.09 10.89 -2.51
CA ALA A 27 -8.89 9.43 -2.44
C ALA A 27 -8.43 8.86 -3.79
N GLU A 28 -9.14 9.20 -4.87
CA GLU A 28 -8.80 8.78 -6.23
C GLU A 28 -7.42 9.29 -6.66
N ALA A 29 -7.10 10.56 -6.39
CA ALA A 29 -5.81 11.15 -6.72
C ALA A 29 -4.64 10.48 -5.96
N LEU A 30 -4.84 10.16 -4.67
CA LEU A 30 -3.84 9.48 -3.85
C LEU A 30 -3.66 8.01 -4.28
N ALA A 31 -4.76 7.32 -4.61
CA ALA A 31 -4.72 5.95 -5.12
C ALA A 31 -3.97 5.87 -6.45
N GLU A 32 -4.23 6.81 -7.37
CA GLU A 32 -3.50 6.92 -8.63
C GLU A 32 -2.01 7.20 -8.40
N HIS A 33 -1.67 8.06 -7.44
CA HIS A 33 -0.25 8.28 -7.10
C HIS A 33 0.39 6.99 -6.58
N CYS A 34 -0.25 6.29 -5.64
CA CYS A 34 0.24 5.01 -5.14
C CYS A 34 0.40 3.97 -6.26
N ARG A 35 -0.51 3.95 -7.24
CA ARG A 35 -0.41 3.10 -8.44
C ARG A 35 0.83 3.47 -9.26
N ARG A 36 1.02 4.75 -9.61
CA ARG A 36 2.22 5.19 -10.34
C ARG A 36 3.52 4.87 -9.60
N TYR A 37 3.52 5.00 -8.28
CA TYR A 37 4.66 4.64 -7.43
C TYR A 37 5.00 3.14 -7.52
N ALA A 38 3.98 2.27 -7.55
CA ALA A 38 4.13 0.83 -7.73
C ALA A 38 4.58 0.47 -9.16
N GLU A 39 3.97 1.08 -10.17
CA GLU A 39 4.33 0.88 -11.59
C GLU A 39 5.78 1.27 -11.87
N ALA A 40 6.26 2.38 -11.30
CA ALA A 40 7.65 2.81 -11.41
C ALA A 40 8.66 1.81 -10.81
N ARG A 41 8.19 0.86 -9.99
CA ARG A 41 8.98 -0.24 -9.41
C ARG A 41 8.68 -1.59 -10.06
N GLU A 42 7.93 -1.57 -11.16
CA GLU A 42 7.48 -2.75 -11.89
C GLU A 42 6.65 -3.70 -11.03
N TRP A 43 5.96 -3.17 -10.01
CA TRP A 43 5.04 -3.92 -9.16
C TRP A 43 3.64 -3.96 -9.78
N ASP A 44 2.93 -5.07 -9.60
CA ASP A 44 1.56 -5.24 -10.06
C ASP A 44 0.57 -4.91 -8.95
N VAL A 45 -0.54 -4.23 -9.26
CA VAL A 45 -1.54 -3.86 -8.25
C VAL A 45 -2.61 -4.94 -8.15
N ALA A 46 -2.56 -5.73 -7.08
CA ALA A 46 -3.51 -6.82 -6.83
C ALA A 46 -4.86 -6.33 -6.29
N VAL A 47 -4.84 -5.30 -5.45
CA VAL A 47 -6.04 -4.69 -4.86
C VAL A 47 -5.79 -3.22 -4.57
N CYS A 48 -6.83 -2.40 -4.73
CA CYS A 48 -6.85 -1.03 -4.24
C CYS A 48 -7.99 -0.92 -3.23
N ALA A 49 -7.68 -0.51 -2.01
CA ALA A 49 -8.64 -0.39 -0.93
C ALA A 49 -8.57 0.99 -0.29
N GLU A 50 -9.73 1.52 0.06
CA GLU A 50 -9.91 2.88 0.55
C GLU A 50 -10.78 2.88 1.80
N ASP A 51 -10.49 3.76 2.75
CA ASP A 51 -11.37 4.07 3.88
C ASP A 51 -11.60 5.60 3.98
N GLN A 52 -12.70 5.99 4.61
CA GLN A 52 -13.08 7.41 4.71
C GLN A 52 -12.82 8.05 6.07
N LEU A 53 -12.54 7.24 7.11
CA LEU A 53 -12.43 7.68 8.50
C LEU A 53 -11.00 7.48 9.01
N PRO A 54 -10.09 8.46 8.83
CA PRO A 54 -8.70 8.35 9.28
C PRO A 54 -8.56 8.29 10.82
N GLU A 55 -9.56 8.75 11.57
CA GLU A 55 -9.59 8.62 13.03
C GLU A 55 -9.98 7.22 13.52
N GLN A 56 -10.56 6.39 12.65
CA GLN A 56 -10.95 5.03 13.02
C GLN A 56 -9.69 4.18 13.28
N PRO A 57 -9.67 3.34 14.34
CA PRO A 57 -8.58 2.41 14.58
C PRO A 57 -8.33 1.52 13.35
N LEU A 58 -7.06 1.28 13.02
CA LEU A 58 -6.66 0.60 11.79
C LEU A 58 -7.30 -0.79 11.64
N ASP A 59 -7.43 -1.56 12.72
CA ASP A 59 -8.05 -2.90 12.73
C ASP A 59 -9.56 -2.88 12.47
N GLN A 60 -10.22 -1.73 12.63
CA GLN A 60 -11.65 -1.55 12.40
C GLN A 60 -11.98 -1.04 11.00
N ARG A 61 -10.95 -0.68 10.23
CA ARG A 61 -11.10 -0.13 8.88
C ARG A 61 -11.30 -1.24 7.85
N THR A 62 -12.36 -1.13 7.05
CA THR A 62 -12.76 -2.22 6.15
C THR A 62 -11.78 -2.36 4.99
N GLY A 63 -11.31 -1.24 4.44
CA GLY A 63 -10.31 -1.25 3.39
C GLY A 63 -8.99 -1.89 3.87
N TRP A 64 -8.55 -1.55 5.08
CA TRP A 64 -7.37 -2.17 5.68
C TRP A 64 -7.52 -3.69 5.87
N ASN A 65 -8.70 -4.14 6.30
CA ASN A 65 -8.99 -5.57 6.42
C ASN A 65 -8.95 -6.29 5.06
N SER A 66 -9.38 -5.65 3.97
CA SER A 66 -9.20 -6.21 2.61
C SER A 66 -7.73 -6.32 2.21
N VAL A 67 -6.90 -5.33 2.53
CA VAL A 67 -5.45 -5.35 2.25
C VAL A 67 -4.75 -6.47 3.02
N THR A 68 -5.04 -6.62 4.31
CA THR A 68 -4.44 -7.68 5.14
C THR A 68 -4.94 -9.07 4.75
N ALA A 69 -6.18 -9.20 4.28
CA ALA A 69 -6.69 -10.44 3.70
C ALA A 69 -5.95 -10.79 2.39
N ALA A 70 -5.67 -9.81 1.51
CA ALA A 70 -4.90 -10.04 0.29
C ALA A 70 -3.46 -10.49 0.58
N LEU A 71 -2.82 -9.92 1.60
CA LEU A 71 -1.53 -10.43 2.10
C LEU A 71 -1.64 -11.86 2.61
N SER A 72 -2.61 -12.13 3.50
CA SER A 72 -2.78 -13.45 4.13
C SER A 72 -3.14 -14.54 3.13
N GLY A 73 -3.86 -14.19 2.06
CA GLY A 73 -4.19 -15.08 0.96
C GLY A 73 -3.08 -15.26 -0.07
N GLY A 74 -1.95 -14.55 0.06
CA GLY A 74 -0.83 -14.59 -0.88
C GLY A 74 -1.06 -13.85 -2.21
N SER A 75 -2.18 -13.12 -2.35
CA SER A 75 -2.48 -12.31 -3.54
C SER A 75 -1.62 -11.05 -3.62
N ALA A 76 -1.08 -10.59 -2.49
CA ALA A 76 -0.13 -9.49 -2.42
C ALA A 76 1.08 -9.88 -1.56
N SER A 77 2.25 -9.37 -1.95
CA SER A 77 3.53 -9.50 -1.24
C SER A 77 4.03 -8.15 -0.70
N GLY A 78 3.21 -7.10 -0.80
CA GLY A 78 3.50 -5.80 -0.21
C GLY A 78 2.26 -4.92 -0.10
N ILE A 79 2.37 -3.89 0.74
CA ILE A 79 1.37 -2.83 0.90
C ILE A 79 2.03 -1.51 0.53
N VAL A 80 1.37 -0.72 -0.31
CA VAL A 80 1.73 0.66 -0.61
C VAL A 80 0.63 1.57 -0.06
N THR A 81 1.01 2.52 0.77
CA THR A 81 0.13 3.60 1.22
C THR A 81 0.68 4.96 0.80
N TRP A 82 -0.15 6.01 0.85
CA TRP A 82 0.31 7.34 0.45
C TRP A 82 1.37 7.87 1.42
N THR A 83 1.05 8.00 2.70
CA THR A 83 1.98 8.43 3.76
C THR A 83 1.93 7.47 4.95
N ARG A 84 2.97 7.48 5.78
CA ARG A 84 3.04 6.62 6.98
C ARG A 84 1.87 6.87 7.94
N SER A 85 1.49 8.14 8.10
CA SER A 85 0.43 8.59 9.00
C SER A 85 -0.95 8.01 8.69
N MET A 86 -1.16 7.49 7.49
CA MET A 86 -2.40 6.79 7.13
C MET A 86 -2.61 5.49 7.91
N VAL A 87 -1.52 4.81 8.30
CA VAL A 87 -1.58 3.49 8.95
C VAL A 87 -0.90 3.47 10.31
N ALA A 88 -0.11 4.48 10.65
CA ALA A 88 0.61 4.55 11.91
C ALA A 88 0.72 5.98 12.42
N ALA A 89 0.35 6.21 13.69
CA ALA A 89 0.38 7.54 14.29
C ALA A 89 1.81 8.07 14.56
N THR A 90 2.80 7.18 14.67
CA THR A 90 4.18 7.52 15.01
C THR A 90 5.16 6.68 14.20
N GLY A 91 6.44 7.08 14.21
CA GLY A 91 7.53 6.30 13.62
C GLY A 91 7.66 4.91 14.24
N ASP A 92 7.56 4.79 15.56
CA ASP A 92 7.59 3.49 16.27
C ASP A 92 6.40 2.60 15.91
N SER A 93 5.20 3.17 15.77
CA SER A 93 4.03 2.40 15.33
C SER A 93 4.17 1.95 13.87
N TRP A 94 4.83 2.73 13.02
CA TRP A 94 5.15 2.35 11.65
C TRP A 94 6.14 1.18 11.61
N ASP A 95 7.22 1.25 12.39
CA ASP A 95 8.23 0.19 12.46
C ASP A 95 7.63 -1.13 12.95
N GLN A 96 6.82 -1.07 14.02
CA GLN A 96 6.08 -2.23 14.51
C GLN A 96 5.16 -2.83 13.44
N LEU A 97 4.42 -1.98 12.70
CA LEU A 97 3.55 -2.46 11.63
C LEU A 97 4.36 -3.08 10.48
N ALA A 98 5.46 -2.45 10.07
CA ALA A 98 6.35 -2.97 9.04
C ALA A 98 6.95 -4.32 9.45
N ALA A 99 7.35 -4.49 10.72
CA ALA A 99 7.84 -5.76 11.26
C ALA A 99 6.75 -6.84 11.23
N LEU A 100 5.50 -6.52 11.60
CA LEU A 100 4.37 -7.45 11.52
C LEU A 100 4.05 -7.88 10.08
N VAL A 101 4.20 -6.96 9.11
CA VAL A 101 4.03 -7.27 7.68
C VAL A 101 5.21 -8.13 7.18
N ALA A 102 6.43 -7.84 7.62
CA ALA A 102 7.64 -8.60 7.28
C ALA A 102 7.65 -10.03 7.83
N ASP A 103 7.11 -10.24 9.03
CA ASP A 103 6.91 -11.58 9.61
C ASP A 103 6.04 -12.49 8.70
N ARG A 104 5.17 -11.89 7.89
CA ARG A 104 4.34 -12.57 6.88
C ARG A 104 4.99 -12.69 5.51
N GLY A 105 6.27 -12.30 5.38
CA GLY A 105 7.01 -12.32 4.12
C GLY A 105 6.62 -11.19 3.14
N ALA A 106 5.97 -10.14 3.63
CA ALA A 106 5.57 -8.98 2.83
C ALA A 106 6.33 -7.71 3.25
N PHE A 107 6.18 -6.61 2.51
CA PHE A 107 6.74 -5.31 2.91
C PHE A 107 5.67 -4.22 2.99
N LEU A 108 6.00 -3.13 3.67
CA LEU A 108 5.17 -1.93 3.78
C LEU A 108 5.94 -0.72 3.23
N ALA A 109 5.33 0.01 2.30
CA ALA A 109 5.92 1.17 1.65
C ALA A 109 4.99 2.39 1.73
N ALA A 110 5.58 3.58 1.89
CA ALA A 110 4.90 4.86 1.75
C ALA A 110 5.35 5.52 0.44
N ALA A 111 4.39 5.96 -0.38
CA ALA A 111 4.66 6.59 -1.67
C ALA A 111 5.16 8.05 -1.53
N ALA A 112 4.84 8.69 -0.41
CA ALA A 112 5.27 10.03 -0.04
C ALA A 112 5.75 10.10 1.41
N LEU A 113 6.52 11.15 1.68
CA LEU A 113 6.90 11.53 3.03
C LEU A 113 5.73 12.24 3.72
N ASP A 114 5.63 12.04 5.03
CA ASP A 114 4.77 12.88 5.84
C ASP A 114 5.31 14.31 5.82
N THR A 115 4.42 15.31 5.73
CA THR A 115 4.83 16.71 5.78
C THR A 115 4.66 17.20 7.21
N PRO A 116 5.59 18.00 7.76
CA PRO A 116 5.55 18.43 9.16
C PRO A 116 4.31 19.28 9.53
N ASP A 117 3.51 19.72 8.55
CA ASP A 117 2.27 20.51 8.75
C ASP A 117 0.99 19.69 8.49
N GLY A 118 1.09 18.39 8.19
CA GLY A 118 -0.07 17.56 7.80
C GLY A 118 -0.70 17.95 6.45
N ARG A 119 -0.11 18.89 5.71
CA ARG A 119 -0.52 19.28 4.35
C ARG A 119 0.34 18.60 3.31
N THR A 120 -0.17 17.52 2.75
CA THR A 120 0.40 16.83 1.58
C THR A 120 0.75 17.82 0.48
N HIS A 121 2.04 17.96 0.17
CA HIS A 121 2.50 18.67 -1.03
C HIS A 121 2.35 17.71 -2.22
N LEU A 122 1.32 17.93 -3.04
CA LEU A 122 1.24 17.33 -4.37
C LEU A 122 2.29 18.04 -5.22
N ALA A 123 3.44 17.40 -5.42
CA ALA A 123 4.40 17.88 -6.42
C ALA A 123 3.69 17.87 -7.78
N GLN A 124 3.62 19.05 -8.40
CA GLN A 124 3.02 19.29 -9.73
C GLN A 124 3.84 18.63 -10.84
#